data_AF-A0A959KWV3-F1
#
_entry.id   AF-A0A959KWV3-F1
#
_cell.length_a   1.000
_cell.length_b   1.000
_cell.length_c   1.000
_cell.angle_alpha   90.00
_cell.angle_beta   90.00
_cell.angle_gamma   90.00
#
_symmetry.space_group_name_H-M   'P 1'
#
loop_
_entity.id
_entity.type
_entity.pdbx_description
1 polymer ?
#
loop_
_entity_poly.entity_id
_entity_poly.type
_entity_poly.pdbx_seq_one_letter_code
_entity_poly.pdbx_strand_id
1 'polypeptide(L)'
;MTWPDLILGSAMWGWTVDRERCFSLLDEFYGLGFRQVDTATNYPIDGRAEHFRLAESWLLEWIGAHGIKDLQVIVKVGSVNNSGSP
;
A
#
# COMPACT_ATOMS: atom_id res chain seq x y z
N MET A 1 11.36 -22.71 10.50
CA MET A 1 12.08 -21.72 9.67
C MET A 1 11.45 -20.37 9.95
N THR A 2 12.20 -19.40 10.47
CA THR A 2 11.74 -18.01 10.58
C THR A 2 12.06 -17.33 9.26
N TRP A 3 11.04 -16.88 8.54
CA TRP A 3 11.25 -16.05 7.35
C TRP A 3 12.00 -14.77 7.75
N PRO A 4 12.89 -14.22 6.90
CA PRO A 4 13.31 -12.84 7.09
C PRO A 4 12.07 -11.93 7.07
N ASP A 5 12.10 -10.85 7.83
CA ASP A 5 11.00 -9.88 7.86
C ASP A 5 10.79 -9.32 6.45
N LEU A 6 9.66 -9.65 5.84
CA LEU A 6 9.23 -9.10 4.55
C LEU A 6 8.36 -7.87 4.80
N ILE A 7 8.58 -6.84 3.98
CA ILE A 7 7.78 -5.62 3.94
C ILE A 7 7.14 -5.53 2.55
N LEU A 8 5.82 -5.44 2.49
CA LEU A 8 5.10 -5.29 1.23
C LEU A 8 5.11 -3.81 0.80
N GLY A 9 5.73 -3.53 -0.35
CA GLY A 9 5.73 -2.18 -0.94
C GLY A 9 4.47 -1.91 -1.76
N SER A 10 4.00 -0.65 -1.73
CA SER A 10 2.75 -0.22 -2.40
C SER A 10 2.94 0.79 -3.55
N ALA A 11 4.17 1.06 -3.99
CA ALA A 11 4.46 2.11 -4.97
C ALA A 11 3.75 1.96 -6.34
N MET A 12 3.41 0.73 -6.73
CA MET A 12 2.78 0.44 -8.03
C MET A 12 1.24 0.36 -7.96
N TRP A 13 0.66 0.52 -6.76
CA TRP A 13 -0.78 0.40 -6.54
C TRP A 13 -1.50 1.60 -7.18
N GLY A 14 -2.40 1.35 -8.13
CA GLY A 14 -3.09 2.36 -8.91
C GLY A 14 -2.40 2.70 -10.23
N TRP A 15 -1.18 2.22 -10.46
CA TRP A 15 -0.45 2.39 -11.72
C TRP A 15 -0.42 1.11 -12.56
N THR A 16 0.32 0.09 -12.11
CA THR A 16 0.39 -1.22 -12.79
C THR A 16 -0.25 -2.34 -11.98
N VAL A 17 -0.67 -2.06 -10.75
CA VAL A 17 -1.40 -2.99 -9.87
C VAL A 17 -2.74 -2.36 -9.54
N ASP A 18 -3.82 -2.93 -10.05
CA ASP A 18 -5.17 -2.46 -9.75
C ASP A 18 -5.61 -2.82 -8.32
N ARG A 19 -6.74 -2.25 -7.89
CA ARG A 19 -7.26 -2.41 -6.52
C ARG A 19 -7.52 -3.86 -6.14
N GLU A 20 -8.11 -4.65 -7.04
CA GLU A 20 -8.42 -6.06 -6.77
C GLU A 20 -7.14 -6.85 -6.53
N ARG A 21 -6.11 -6.61 -7.36
CA ARG A 21 -4.81 -7.24 -7.18
C ARG A 21 -4.12 -6.78 -5.91
N CYS A 22 -4.22 -5.52 -5.51
CA CYS A 22 -3.72 -5.03 -4.22
C CYS A 22 -4.34 -5.80 -3.05
N PHE A 23 -5.67 -6.00 -3.07
CA PHE A 23 -6.38 -6.70 -2.01
C PHE A 23 -5.98 -8.18 -1.96
N SER A 24 -5.90 -8.84 -3.12
CA SER A 24 -5.43 -10.23 -3.20
C SER A 24 -3.99 -10.40 -2.67
N LEU A 25 -3.09 -9.45 -2.95
CA LEU A 25 -1.73 -9.46 -2.41
C LEU A 25 -1.71 -9.27 -0.89
N LEU A 26 -2.54 -8.36 -0.36
CA LEU A 26 -2.68 -8.14 1.07
C LEU A 26 -3.24 -9.36 1.80
N ASP A 27 -4.25 -10.01 1.25
CA ASP A 27 -4.85 -11.23 1.80
C ASP A 27 -3.80 -12.35 1.92
N GLU A 28 -3.04 -12.58 0.85
CA GLU A 28 -1.98 -13.61 0.82
C GLU A 28 -0.84 -13.26 1.78
N PHE A 29 -0.32 -12.03 1.71
CA PHE A 29 0.78 -11.56 2.55
C PHE A 29 0.44 -11.62 4.04
N TYR A 30 -0.75 -11.15 4.41
CA TYR A 30 -1.22 -11.18 5.79
C TYR A 30 -1.52 -12.62 6.25
N GLY A 31 -2.11 -13.44 5.38
CA GLY A 31 -2.41 -14.86 5.63
C GLY A 31 -1.15 -15.72 5.86
N LEU A 32 -0.03 -15.36 5.24
CA LEU A 32 1.29 -15.96 5.48
C LEU A 32 1.95 -15.51 6.80
N GLY A 33 1.32 -14.60 7.55
CA GLY A 33 1.79 -14.14 8.86
C GLY A 33 2.65 -12.88 8.82
N PHE A 34 2.86 -12.25 7.66
CA PHE A 34 3.59 -11.00 7.57
C PHE A 34 2.74 -9.80 8.03
N ARG A 35 3.38 -8.75 8.56
CA ARG A 35 2.70 -7.64 9.25
C ARG A 35 3.20 -6.25 8.91
N GLN A 36 4.02 -6.08 7.88
CA GLN A 36 4.61 -4.77 7.54
C GLN A 36 4.29 -4.36 6.11
N VAL A 37 3.74 -3.16 5.94
CA VAL A 37 3.46 -2.54 4.64
C VAL A 37 4.14 -1.18 4.58
N ASP A 38 4.77 -0.88 3.45
CA ASP A 38 5.39 0.40 3.14
C ASP A 38 4.57 1.19 2.12
N THR A 39 4.32 2.46 2.41
CA THR A 39 3.56 3.38 1.55
C THR A 39 4.08 4.82 1.61
N ALA A 40 3.45 5.72 0.84
CA ALA A 40 3.75 7.13 0.78
C ALA A 40 2.51 7.94 0.37
N THR A 41 2.47 9.22 0.74
CA THR A 41 1.33 10.10 0.39
C THR A 41 1.12 10.27 -1.12
N ASN A 42 2.17 10.07 -1.94
CA ASN A 42 2.13 10.18 -3.40
C ASN A 42 2.32 8.84 -4.12
N TYR A 43 2.03 7.70 -3.48
CA TYR A 43 1.94 6.44 -4.22
C TYR A 43 0.53 6.27 -4.82
N PRO A 44 0.41 5.93 -6.11
CA PRO A 44 1.50 5.71 -7.08
C PRO A 44 2.07 7.03 -7.62
N ILE A 45 3.36 7.08 -7.97
CA ILE A 45 3.98 8.27 -8.59
C ILE A 45 3.78 8.21 -10.12
N ASP A 46 2.59 8.54 -10.60
CA ASP A 46 2.20 8.37 -12.00
C ASP A 46 1.78 9.67 -12.71
N GLY A 47 2.01 10.82 -12.07
CA GLY A 47 1.68 12.14 -12.60
C GLY A 47 0.19 12.49 -12.57
N ARG A 48 -0.68 11.62 -12.02
CA ARG A 48 -2.12 11.84 -11.95
C ARG A 48 -2.51 12.45 -10.62
N ALA A 49 -3.00 13.69 -10.64
CA ALA A 49 -3.37 14.43 -9.44
C ALA A 49 -4.49 13.73 -8.64
N GLU A 50 -5.43 13.09 -9.33
CA GLU A 50 -6.52 12.31 -8.75
C GLU A 50 -6.07 11.05 -8.01
N HIS A 51 -4.84 10.58 -8.26
CA HIS A 51 -4.25 9.43 -7.58
C HIS A 51 -3.45 9.81 -6.32
N PHE A 52 -3.45 11.07 -5.93
CA PHE A 52 -2.83 11.48 -4.67
C PHE A 52 -3.45 10.73 -3.48
N ARG A 53 -2.60 10.05 -2.70
CA ARG A 53 -2.95 9.18 -1.55
C ARG A 53 -3.73 7.91 -1.91
N LEU A 54 -3.78 7.51 -3.19
CA LEU A 54 -4.58 6.38 -3.64
C LEU A 54 -4.16 5.05 -2.98
N ALA A 55 -2.86 4.77 -2.91
CA ALA A 55 -2.36 3.55 -2.27
C ALA A 55 -2.72 3.47 -0.77
N GLU A 56 -2.61 4.59 -0.06
CA GLU A 56 -2.99 4.70 1.35
C GLU A 56 -4.51 4.54 1.55
N SER A 57 -5.33 5.12 0.66
CA SER A 57 -6.78 4.96 0.69
C SER A 57 -7.21 3.51 0.49
N TRP A 58 -6.60 2.79 -0.45
CA TRP A 58 -6.88 1.36 -0.65
C TRP A 58 -6.41 0.51 0.53
N LEU A 59 -5.26 0.83 1.13
CA LEU A 59 -4.80 0.15 2.34
C LEU A 59 -5.76 0.35 3.51
N LEU A 60 -6.23 1.58 3.74
CA LEU A 60 -7.22 1.89 4.77
C LEU A 60 -8.53 1.13 4.55
N GLU A 61 -8.99 1.08 3.30
CA GLU A 61 -10.20 0.34 2.93
C GLU A 61 -10.06 -1.16 3.22
N TRP A 62 -8.94 -1.77 2.84
CA TRP A 62 -8.68 -3.19 3.10
C TRP A 62 -8.61 -3.49 4.61
N ILE A 63 -7.89 -2.66 5.38
CA ILE A 63 -7.79 -2.76 6.85
C ILE A 63 -9.19 -2.72 7.48
N GLY A 64 -10.03 -1.77 7.04
CA GLY A 64 -11.40 -1.59 7.54
C GLY A 64 -12.30 -2.78 7.21
N ALA A 65 -12.25 -3.26 5.97
CA ALA A 65 -13.06 -4.39 5.50
C ALA A 65 -12.75 -5.70 6.24
N HIS A 66 -11.49 -5.92 6.62
CA HIS A 66 -11.05 -7.14 7.29
C HIS A 66 -10.90 -7.01 8.82
N GLY A 67 -11.17 -5.82 9.38
CA GLY A 67 -11.08 -5.59 10.83
C GLY A 67 -9.66 -5.73 11.40
N ILE A 68 -8.63 -5.46 10.59
CA ILE A 68 -7.21 -5.66 10.93
C ILE A 68 -6.78 -4.69 12.02
N LYS A 69 -5.96 -5.15 12.97
CA LYS A 69 -5.54 -4.37 14.16
C LYS A 69 -4.04 -4.37 14.43
N ASP A 70 -3.29 -5.28 13.83
CA ASP A 70 -1.87 -5.54 14.12
C ASP A 70 -0.94 -5.30 12.93
N LEU A 71 -1.46 -4.80 11.80
CA LEU A 71 -0.65 -4.40 10.66
C LEU A 71 0.16 -3.14 10.99
N GLN A 72 1.46 -3.20 10.81
CA GLN A 72 2.38 -2.08 10.92
C GLN A 72 2.50 -1.40 9.55
N VAL A 73 2.24 -0.10 9.51
CA VAL A 73 2.28 0.69 8.27
C VAL A 73 3.37 1.75 8.37
N ILE A 74 4.33 1.70 7.45
CA ILE A 74 5.38 2.71 7.30
C ILE A 74 4.89 3.70 6.24
N VAL A 75 4.73 4.96 6.61
CA VAL A 75 4.24 6.00 5.70
C VAL A 75 5.32 7.07 5.51
N LYS A 76 5.67 7.35 4.26
CA LYS A 76 6.49 8.51 3.90
C LYS A 76 5.58 9.71 3.68
N VAL A 77 5.85 10.80 4.40
CA VAL A 77 5.14 12.08 4.31
C VAL A 77 6.07 13.15 3.75
N GLY A 78 5.52 14.07 2.96
CA GLY A 78 6.27 15.21 2.40
C GLY A 78 5.78 15.64 1.03
N SER A 79 5.34 14.70 0.20
CA SER A 79 4.70 15.02 -1.07
C SER A 79 3.30 15.59 -0.84
N VAL A 80 3.01 16.73 -1.47
CA VAL A 80 1.75 17.48 -1.35
C VAL A 80 0.79 17.27 -2.53
N ASN A 81 1.25 16.58 -3.58
CA ASN A 81 0.47 16.22 -4.75
C ASN A 81 1.03 14.94 -5.37
N ASN A 82 0.47 14.55 -6.51
CA ASN A 82 0.96 13.41 -7.30
C ASN A 82 1.34 13.80 -8.74
N SER A 83 1.85 15.02 -8.93
CA SER A 83 2.26 15.52 -10.26
C SER A 83 3.70 15.16 -10.61
N GLY A 84 4.38 14.37 -9.79
CA GLY A 84 5.73 13.88 -10.06
C GLY A 84 5.74 12.72 -11.06
N SER A 85 6.91 12.47 -11.65
CA SER A 85 7.21 11.23 -12.36
C SER A 85 8.23 10.42 -11.55
N PRO A 86 8.34 9.10 -11.76
CA PRO A 86 9.42 8.28 -11.21
C PRO A 86 10.81 8.80 -11.61
#